data_AF-A0A6B3FN26-F1
#
_entry.id   AF-A0A6B3FN26-F1
#
_cell.length_a   1.000
_cell.length_b   1.000
_cell.length_c   1.000
_cell.angle_alpha   90.00
_cell.angle_beta   90.00
_cell.angle_gamma   90.00
#
_symmetry.space_group_name_H-M   'P 1'
#
loop_
_entity.id
_entity.type
_entity.pdbx_description
1 polymer ?
#
loop_
_entity_poly.entity_id
_entity_poly.type
_entity_poly.pdbx_seq_one_letter_code
_entity_poly.pdbx_strand_id
1 'polypeptide(L)' 'SVDQTVRDWVRRGAPKHKIVVGMPTYGQGWTGVTGGGTGLGQSATAPAPATWAAGYEDYKVLKKLAASGTYKI' A
#
# COMPACT_ATOMS: atom_id res chain seq x y z
N SER A 1 -4.93 10.50 -2.32
CA SER A 1 -3.61 10.85 -1.75
C SER A 1 -3.80 11.38 -0.34
N VAL A 2 -2.86 11.12 0.58
CA VAL A 2 -2.87 11.65 1.96
C VAL A 2 -2.98 13.18 1.97
N ASP A 3 -2.21 13.83 1.09
CA ASP A 3 -2.17 15.28 0.94
C ASP A 3 -3.55 15.89 0.58
N GLN A 4 -4.29 15.25 -0.33
CA GLN A 4 -5.65 15.67 -0.66
C GLN A 4 -6.60 15.53 0.54
N THR A 5 -6.54 14.40 1.26
CA THR A 5 -7.36 14.16 2.44
C THR A 5 -7.10 15.21 3.53
N VAL A 6 -5.83 15.53 3.80
CA VAL A 6 -5.47 16.58 4.77
C VAL A 6 -6.04 17.94 4.34
N ARG A 7 -5.91 18.31 3.05
CA ARG A 7 -6.51 19.55 2.53
C ARG A 7 -8.03 19.60 2.71
N ASP A 8 -8.71 18.49 2.44
CA ASP A 8 -10.17 18.42 2.55
C ASP A 8 -10.65 18.59 4.00
N TRP A 9 -9.93 18.02 4.99
CA TRP A 9 -10.23 18.21 6.41
C TRP A 9 -10.00 19.66 6.85
N VAL A 10 -8.87 20.26 6.45
CA VAL A 10 -8.59 21.68 6.76
C VAL A 10 -9.64 22.59 6.13
N ARG A 11 -10.03 22.35 4.88
CA ARG A 11 -11.10 23.12 4.20
C ARG A 11 -12.44 23.03 4.93
N ARG A 12 -12.73 21.90 5.58
CA ARG A 12 -13.95 21.67 6.38
C ARG A 12 -13.84 22.21 7.81
N GLY A 13 -12.76 22.89 8.17
CA GLY A 13 -12.59 23.57 9.46
C GLY A 13 -11.81 22.79 10.52
N ALA A 14 -11.20 21.65 10.18
CA ALA A 14 -10.35 20.93 11.13
C ALA A 14 -9.09 21.76 11.46
N PRO A 15 -8.79 22.04 12.75
CA PRO A 15 -7.56 22.71 13.14
C PRO A 15 -6.35 21.85 12.76
N LYS A 16 -5.39 22.42 12.00
CA LYS A 16 -4.22 21.69 11.47
C LYS A 16 -3.46 20.91 12.54
N HIS A 17 -3.24 21.51 13.71
CA HIS A 17 -2.49 20.92 14.81
C HIS A 17 -3.21 19.73 15.49
N LYS A 18 -4.48 19.47 15.14
CA LYS A 18 -5.25 18.31 15.62
C LYS A 18 -5.30 17.17 14.60
N ILE A 19 -4.72 17.34 13.40
CA ILE A 19 -4.67 16.29 12.38
C ILE A 19 -3.45 15.41 12.64
N VAL A 20 -3.69 14.14 12.98
CA VAL A 20 -2.66 13.13 13.09
C VAL A 20 -2.66 12.28 11.82
N VAL A 21 -1.53 12.23 11.13
CA VAL A 21 -1.38 11.46 9.89
C VAL A 21 -0.81 10.09 10.22
N GLY A 22 -1.51 9.03 9.81
CA GLY A 22 -1.05 7.64 9.99
C GLY A 22 0.05 7.27 9.00
N MET A 23 1.03 6.50 9.47
CA MET A 23 2.07 5.88 8.64
C MET A 23 1.96 4.35 8.76
N PRO A 24 1.43 3.65 7.75
CA PRO A 24 1.25 2.20 7.83
C PRO A 24 2.61 1.47 7.80
N THR A 25 2.78 0.50 8.71
CA THR A 25 3.94 -0.40 8.80
C THR A 25 3.64 -1.78 8.18
N TYR A 26 2.77 -1.79 7.19
CA TYR A 26 2.33 -2.95 6.43
C TYR A 26 2.15 -2.55 4.96
N GLY A 27 2.09 -3.55 4.07
CA GLY A 27 1.76 -3.35 2.66
C GLY A 27 0.56 -4.17 2.25
N GLN A 28 -0.11 -3.71 1.20
CA GLN A 28 -1.14 -4.49 0.52
C GLN A 28 -0.70 -4.84 -0.89
N GLY A 29 -1.05 -6.04 -1.35
CA GLY A 29 -0.57 -6.57 -2.61
C GLY A 29 -1.57 -7.50 -3.29
N TRP A 30 -1.31 -7.73 -4.58
CA TRP A 30 -2.14 -8.54 -5.47
C TRP A 30 -1.30 -9.53 -6.27
N THR A 31 -1.93 -10.60 -6.74
CA THR A 31 -1.32 -11.62 -7.59
C THR A 31 -2.09 -11.80 -8.90
N GLY A 32 -1.44 -12.42 -9.89
CA GLY A 32 -1.99 -12.61 -11.24
C GLY A 32 -2.15 -11.33 -12.04
N VAL A 33 -1.35 -10.30 -11.73
CA VAL A 33 -1.36 -9.04 -12.48
C VAL A 33 -0.73 -9.25 -13.85
N THR A 34 -1.48 -8.98 -14.92
CA THR A 34 -1.02 -9.07 -16.31
C THR A 34 -0.86 -7.67 -16.92
N GLY A 35 0.17 -7.43 -17.75
CA GLY A 35 0.30 -6.14 -18.47
C GLY A 35 1.71 -5.55 -18.55
N GLY A 36 2.74 -6.23 -18.00
CA GLY A 36 4.14 -5.78 -18.06
C GLY A 36 4.44 -4.56 -17.18
N GLY A 37 5.73 -4.26 -17.00
CA GLY A 37 6.20 -3.17 -16.12
C GLY A 37 5.77 -3.36 -14.66
N THR A 38 5.35 -2.28 -14.01
CA THR A 38 5.01 -2.25 -12.58
C THR A 38 3.61 -2.81 -12.26
N GLY A 39 2.81 -3.16 -13.28
CA GLY A 39 1.42 -3.62 -13.11
C GLY A 39 0.47 -2.54 -12.57
N LEU A 40 0.88 -1.27 -12.48
CA LEU A 40 0.04 -0.20 -11.96
C LEU A 40 -1.22 -0.01 -12.82
N GLY A 41 -2.38 -0.06 -12.18
CA GLY A 41 -3.69 0.10 -12.83
C GLY A 41 -4.16 -1.13 -13.62
N GLN A 42 -3.39 -2.23 -13.61
CA GLN A 42 -3.77 -3.46 -14.30
C GLN A 42 -4.70 -4.34 -13.45
N SER A 43 -5.42 -5.23 -14.13
CA SER A 43 -6.29 -6.21 -13.45
C SER A 43 -5.47 -7.24 -12.69
N ALA A 44 -5.95 -7.61 -11.51
CA ALA A 44 -5.42 -8.69 -10.68
C ALA A 44 -6.46 -9.82 -10.58
N THR A 45 -6.01 -11.05 -10.34
CA THR A 45 -6.92 -12.19 -10.17
C THR A 45 -7.26 -12.47 -8.71
N ALA A 46 -6.36 -12.09 -7.77
CA ALA A 46 -6.55 -12.28 -6.34
C ALA A 46 -5.67 -11.35 -5.49
N PRO A 47 -5.96 -11.19 -4.19
CA PRO A 47 -5.01 -10.65 -3.23
C PRO A 47 -3.74 -11.50 -3.15
N ALA A 48 -2.59 -10.89 -2.86
CA ALA A 48 -1.33 -11.62 -2.73
C ALA A 48 -1.33 -12.55 -1.50
N PRO A 49 -0.64 -13.71 -1.55
CA PRO A 49 -0.42 -14.53 -0.37
C PRO A 49 0.29 -13.72 0.73
N ALA A 50 -0.13 -13.89 1.98
CA ALA A 50 0.45 -13.21 3.13
C ALA A 50 0.24 -14.01 4.43
N THR A 51 0.98 -13.62 5.47
CA THR A 51 1.09 -14.37 6.73
C THR A 51 -0.23 -14.49 7.50
N TRP A 52 -1.01 -13.41 7.58
CA TRP A 52 -2.19 -13.34 8.46
C TRP A 52 -3.52 -13.25 7.69
N ALA A 53 -3.54 -12.45 6.63
CA ALA A 53 -4.70 -12.27 5.78
C ALA A 53 -4.22 -11.97 4.36
N ALA A 54 -4.77 -12.67 3.36
CA ALA A 54 -4.39 -12.48 1.98
C ALA A 54 -4.50 -10.99 1.58
N GLY A 55 -3.44 -10.47 0.97
CA GLY A 55 -3.32 -9.08 0.57
C GLY A 55 -2.88 -8.12 1.67
N TYR A 56 -2.55 -8.58 2.88
CA TYR A 56 -2.01 -7.74 3.96
C TYR A 56 -0.77 -8.39 4.56
N GLU A 57 0.39 -7.72 4.45
CA GLU A 57 1.66 -8.26 4.94
C GLU A 57 2.46 -7.23 5.76
N ASP A 58 3.13 -7.73 6.81
CA ASP A 58 3.95 -6.92 7.69
C ASP A 58 5.18 -6.38 6.95
N TYR A 59 5.58 -5.13 7.23
CA TYR A 59 6.77 -4.52 6.64
C TYR A 59 8.04 -5.37 6.82
N LYS A 60 8.21 -6.04 7.96
CA LYS A 60 9.37 -6.91 8.23
C LYS A 60 9.47 -8.09 7.27
N VAL A 61 8.35 -8.60 6.76
CA VAL A 61 8.30 -9.69 5.78
C VAL A 61 8.52 -9.11 4.39
N LEU A 62 7.82 -8.03 4.04
CA LEU A 62 7.96 -7.33 2.76
C LEU A 62 9.39 -6.85 2.50
N LYS A 63 10.09 -6.36 3.52
CA LYS A 63 11.50 -5.96 3.42
C LYS A 63 12.39 -7.12 2.98
N LYS A 64 12.20 -8.30 3.58
CA LYS A 64 12.95 -9.52 3.19
C LYS A 64 12.57 -9.97 1.79
N LEU A 65 11.29 -9.88 1.44
CA LEU A 65 10.77 -10.23 0.13
C LEU A 65 11.38 -9.35 -0.97
N ALA A 66 11.44 -8.03 -0.77
CA ALA A 66 12.09 -7.11 -1.70
C ALA A 66 13.60 -7.41 -1.85
N ALA A 67 14.28 -7.76 -0.75
CA ALA A 67 15.69 -8.11 -0.77
C ALA A 67 15.99 -9.48 -1.41
N SER A 68 14.99 -10.36 -1.54
CA SER A 68 15.16 -11.71 -2.08
C SER A 68 15.38 -11.76 -3.59
N GLY A 69 15.09 -10.67 -4.32
CA GLY A 69 15.16 -10.63 -5.78
C GLY A 69 14.02 -11.39 -6.49
N THR A 70 13.04 -11.93 -5.75
CA THR A 70 11.86 -12.59 -6.33
C THR A 70 11.01 -11.66 -7.19
N TYR A 71 11.05 -10.35 -6.94
CA TYR A 71 10.31 -9.35 -7.70
C TYR A 71 11.28 -8.40 -8.40
N LYS A 72 11.13 -8.26 -9.72
CA LYS A 72 11.76 -7.20 -10.51
C LYS A 72 10.69 -6.14 -10.80
N ILE A 73 11.03 -4.89 -10.50
CA ILE A 73 10.18 -3.72 -10.81
C ILE A 73 10.32 -3.39 -12.29
#